data_AF-A0A7W4GBQ3-F1
#
_entry.id   AF-A0A7W4GBQ3-F1
#
_cell.length_a   1.000
_cell.length_b   1.000
_cell.length_c   1.000
_cell.angle_alpha   90.00
_cell.angle_beta   90.00
_cell.angle_gamma   90.00
#
_symmetry.space_group_name_H-M   'P 1'
#
loop_
_entity.id
_entity.type
_entity.pdbx_description
1 polymer ?
#
loop_
_entity_poly.entity_id
_entity_poly.type
_entity_poly.pdbx_seq_one_letter_code
_entity_poly.pdbx_strand_id
1 'polypeptide(L)' 'MCDNSYTEVVEDTIDGFDIYIEPNPDQYRGGYIWSVSKNNEELDTGLVFSIDNAFEDIFDNINSNQNSSL' A
#
# COMPACT_ATOMS: atom_id res chain seq x y z
N MET A 1 7.07 -14.02 27.50
CA MET A 1 7.28 -14.31 26.07
C MET A 1 6.42 -13.30 25.31
N CYS A 2 6.98 -12.14 24.96
CA CYS A 2 6.29 -11.16 24.12
C CYS A 2 7.10 -11.06 22.84
N ASP A 3 6.84 -12.00 21.93
CA ASP A 3 7.26 -11.83 20.54
C ASP A 3 6.21 -10.92 19.91
N ASN A 4 6.44 -9.62 20.03
CA ASN A 4 5.66 -8.62 19.33
C ASN A 4 6.38 -8.37 18.01
N SER A 5 6.34 -9.35 17.12
CA SER A 5 6.66 -9.13 15.71
C SER A 5 5.60 -8.17 15.19
N TYR A 6 5.82 -6.87 15.37
CA TYR A 6 5.03 -5.82 14.75
C TYR A 6 5.22 -5.98 13.25
N THR A 7 4.35 -6.77 12.65
CA THR A 7 4.00 -6.66 11.26
C THR A 7 3.34 -5.29 11.11
N GLU A 8 4.15 -4.27 10.79
CA GLU A 8 3.72 -2.88 10.79
C GLU A 8 2.69 -2.66 9.68
N VAL A 9 1.51 -2.22 10.10
CA VAL A 9 0.54 -1.58 9.22
C VAL A 9 1.02 -0.16 8.98
N VAL A 10 1.01 0.28 7.73
CA VAL A 10 1.28 1.65 7.32
C VAL A 10 -0.02 2.27 6.82
N GLU A 11 -0.37 3.42 7.36
CA GLU A 11 -1.49 4.23 6.91
C GLU A 11 -1.01 5.68 6.84
N ASP A 12 -1.09 6.30 5.67
CA ASP A 12 -0.59 7.66 5.44
C ASP A 12 -1.35 8.32 4.26
N THR A 13 -1.17 9.64 4.12
CA THR A 13 -1.71 10.41 3.00
C THR A 13 -0.57 11.13 2.26
N ILE A 14 -0.38 10.81 0.99
CA ILE A 14 0.69 11.36 0.13
C ILE A 14 0.06 12.06 -1.07
N ASP A 15 0.36 13.35 -1.28
CA ASP A 15 -0.17 14.16 -2.40
C ASP A 15 -1.71 14.11 -2.57
N GLY A 16 -2.41 13.95 -1.45
CA GLY A 16 -3.87 13.82 -1.41
C GLY A 16 -4.40 12.46 -1.84
N PHE A 17 -3.54 11.43 -1.88
CA PHE A 17 -3.92 10.03 -1.99
C PHE A 17 -3.75 9.36 -0.63
N ASP A 18 -4.75 8.60 -0.21
CA ASP A 18 -4.72 7.80 1.00
C ASP A 18 -4.11 6.45 0.67
N ILE A 19 -3.08 6.06 1.42
CA ILE A 19 -2.36 4.81 1.23
C ILE A 19 -2.52 3.92 2.45
N TYR A 20 -2.59 2.62 2.19
CA TYR A 20 -2.65 1.62 3.23
C TYR A 20 -1.78 0.42 2.83
N ILE A 21 -0.94 -0.06 3.76
CA ILE A 21 -0.12 -1.26 3.58
C ILE A 21 -0.28 -2.09 4.84
N GLU A 22 -0.66 -3.35 4.68
CA GLU A 22 -0.72 -4.30 5.78
C GLU A 22 -0.14 -5.65 5.37
N PRO A 23 0.31 -6.48 6.33
CA PRO A 23 0.72 -7.84 6.02
C PRO A 23 -0.44 -8.60 5.41
N ASN A 24 -0.15 -9.39 4.38
CA ASN A 24 -1.12 -10.25 3.76
C ASN A 24 -1.71 -11.21 4.82
N PRO A 25 -3.04 -11.20 5.05
CA PRO A 25 -3.67 -12.07 6.03
C PRO A 25 -3.60 -13.56 5.65
N ASP A 26 -3.20 -13.89 4.42
CA ASP A 26 -2.98 -15.26 3.97
C ASP A 26 -1.74 -15.89 4.66
N GLN A 27 -2.04 -16.80 5.60
CA GLN A 27 -1.07 -17.57 6.38
C GLN A 27 -0.11 -18.44 5.55
N TYR A 28 -0.39 -18.68 4.26
CA TYR A 28 0.45 -19.50 3.38
C TYR A 28 1.30 -18.66 2.44
N ARG A 29 0.81 -17.48 2.04
CA ARG A 29 1.43 -16.68 0.97
C ARG A 29 2.34 -15.57 1.48
N GLY A 30 2.15 -15.10 2.72
CA GLY A 30 2.93 -14.00 3.29
C GLY A 30 2.90 -12.74 2.42
N GLY A 31 3.83 -11.81 2.67
CA GLY A 31 3.92 -10.55 1.93
C GLY A 31 3.03 -9.45 2.53
N TYR A 32 2.79 -8.41 1.74
CA TYR A 32 2.05 -7.20 2.12
C TYR A 32 1.03 -6.88 1.03
N ILE A 33 -0.19 -6.62 1.46
CA ILE A 33 -1.22 -6.03 0.61
C ILE A 33 -1.17 -4.52 0.75
N TRP A 34 -1.34 -3.82 -0.35
CA TRP A 34 -1.36 -2.37 -0.39
C TRP A 34 -2.60 -1.86 -1.13
N SER A 35 -3.05 -0.66 -0.81
CA SER A 35 -4.07 0.05 -1.58
C SER A 35 -3.77 1.55 -1.65
N VAL A 36 -4.21 2.16 -2.75
CA VAL A 36 -4.19 3.61 -2.96
C VAL A 36 -5.62 4.05 -3.24
N SER A 37 -6.07 5.07 -2.52
CA SER A 37 -7.39 5.66 -2.68
C SER A 37 -7.28 7.17 -2.83
N LYS A 38 -8.29 7.79 -3.46
CA LYS A 38 -8.41 9.26 -3.52
C LYS A 38 -9.87 9.65 -3.53
N ASN A 39 -10.25 10.65 -2.74
CA ASN A 39 -11.64 11.11 -2.62
C ASN A 39 -12.63 9.98 -2.27
N ASN A 40 -12.22 9.04 -1.41
CA ASN A 40 -12.97 7.84 -1.03
C ASN A 40 -13.21 6.81 -2.17
N GLU A 41 -12.47 6.90 -3.27
CA GLU A 41 -12.47 5.89 -4.33
C GLU A 41 -11.15 5.12 -4.33
N GLU A 42 -11.20 3.79 -4.31
CA GLU A 42 -10.03 2.93 -4.48
C GLU A 42 -9.55 3.03 -5.93
N LEU A 43 -8.30 3.44 -6.11
CA LEU A 43 -7.67 3.55 -7.42
C LEU A 43 -6.99 2.26 -7.82
N ASP A 44 -6.28 1.63 -6.88
CA ASP A 44 -5.55 0.39 -7.13
C ASP A 44 -5.20 -0.33 -5.83
N THR A 45 -4.91 -1.63 -5.96
CA THR A 45 -4.48 -2.49 -4.87
C THR A 45 -3.60 -3.62 -5.39
N GLY A 46 -2.64 -4.05 -4.58
CA GLY A 46 -1.68 -5.09 -4.96
C GLY A 46 -1.24 -5.96 -3.80
N LEU A 47 -0.50 -7.02 -4.15
CA LEU A 47 0.18 -7.92 -3.23
C LEU A 47 1.66 -7.99 -3.62
N VAL A 48 2.54 -7.68 -2.69
CA VAL A 48 4.00 -7.68 -2.87
C VAL A 48 4.68 -8.41 -1.72
N PHE A 49 5.97 -8.70 -1.86
CA PHE A 49 6.72 -9.46 -0.85
C PHE A 49 7.46 -8.58 0.19
N SER A 50 7.50 -7.26 -0.01
CA SER A 50 8.17 -6.31 0.89
C SER A 50 7.41 -4.97 0.93
N ILE A 51 7.60 -4.21 2.02
CA ILE A 51 7.06 -2.86 2.16
C ILE A 51 7.68 -1.91 1.11
N ASP A 52 8.98 -2.05 0.81
CA ASP A 52 9.65 -1.23 -0.20
C ASP A 52 8.98 -1.38 -1.58
N ASN A 53 8.65 -2.60 -2.00
CA ASN A 53 7.94 -2.84 -3.26
C ASN A 53 6.52 -2.25 -3.23
N ALA A 54 5.85 -2.24 -2.08
CA ALA A 54 4.53 -1.62 -1.96
C ALA A 54 4.64 -0.12 -2.20
N PHE A 55 5.65 0.53 -1.62
CA PHE A 55 5.90 1.95 -1.87
C PHE A 55 6.25 2.24 -3.33
N GLU A 56 7.08 1.41 -3.98
CA GLU A 56 7.37 1.55 -5.41
C GLU A 56 6.09 1.54 -6.26
N ASP A 57 5.23 0.52 -6.08
CA ASP A 57 3.96 0.40 -6.79
C ASP A 57 3.02 1.59 -6.51
N ILE A 58 2.91 2.01 -5.25
CA ILE A 58 2.10 3.16 -4.81
C ILE A 58 2.57 4.44 -5.51
N PHE A 59 3.88 4.72 -5.52
CA PHE A 59 4.41 5.93 -6.13
C PHE A 59 4.22 5.93 -7.65
N ASP A 60 4.38 4.79 -8.31
CA ASP A 60 4.09 4.64 -9.74
C ASP A 60 2.60 4.90 -10.05
N ASN A 61 1.70 4.42 -9.19
CA ASN A 61 0.27 4.66 -9.30
C ASN A 61 -0.08 6.16 -9.12
N ILE A 62 0.46 6.79 -8.08
CA ILE A 62 0.27 8.22 -7.80
C ILE A 62 0.77 9.07 -8.98
N ASN A 63 1.99 8.80 -9.46
CA ASN A 63 2.58 9.51 -10.60
C ASN A 63 1.75 9.35 -11.87
N SER A 64 1.25 8.14 -12.14
CA SER A 64 0.41 7.86 -13.31
C SER A 64 -0.92 8.62 -13.25
N ASN A 65 -1.55 8.69 -12.08
CA ASN A 65 -2.82 9.40 -11.89
C ASN A 65 -2.66 10.93 -11.92
N GLN A 66 -1.53 11.46 -11.45
CA GLN A 66 -1.21 12.88 -11.55
C GLN A 66 -0.93 13.30 -13.00
N ASN A 67 -0.18 12.49 -13.76
CA ASN A 67 0.14 12.77 -15.17
C ASN A 67 -1.05 12.58 -16.12
N SER A 68 -2.05 11.79 -15.73
CA SER A 68 -3.29 11.59 -16.52
C SER A 68 -4.25 12.79 -16.45
N SER A 69 -3.98 13.79 -15.61
CA SER A 69 -4.82 14.99 -15.46
C SER A 69 -4.43 16.18 -16.36
N LEU A 70 -3.63 15.95 -17.42
CA LEU A 70 -3.21 16.98 -18.40
C LEU A 70 -3.97 16.92 -19.72
#